data_AF-A0A844YBP7-F1
#
_entry.id   AF-A0A844YBP7-F1
#
_cell.length_a   1.000
_cell.length_b   1.000
_cell.length_c   1.000
_cell.angle_alpha   90.00
_cell.angle_beta   90.00
_cell.angle_gamma   90.00
#
_symmetry.space_group_name_H-M   'P 1'
#
loop_
_entity.id
_entity.type
_entity.pdbx_description
1 polymer ?
#
loop_
_entity_poly.entity_id
_entity_poly.type
_entity_poly.pdbx_seq_one_letter_code
_entity_poly.pdbx_strand_id
1 'polypeptide(L)'
;MAHCYYHALSSVRKWGGVVEDYLPLHQWFDQSKAIFADPRHRALRHHAEGIFMLETLFGPTIVNADSRVVPVRLVGEQHVREDLGTIPSFADWGRLITPQDWMLRGHRLDEPMHLGTVETGAGSAFSGGLSPASGGAFVVEI
;
A
#
# COMPACT_ATOMS: atom_id res chain seq x y z
N MET A 1 -5.56 7.87 13.22
CA MET A 1 -5.77 8.33 11.83
C MET A 1 -7.11 9.01 11.75
N ALA A 2 -7.19 10.17 11.09
CA ALA A 2 -8.48 10.79 10.82
C ALA A 2 -9.26 9.91 9.83
N HIS A 3 -10.58 9.86 10.00
CA HIS A 3 -11.47 9.24 9.03
C HIS A 3 -11.54 10.10 7.74
N CYS A 4 -11.73 9.49 6.56
CA CYS A 4 -11.76 10.20 5.28
C CYS A 4 -12.76 11.36 5.23
N TYR A 5 -13.85 11.26 6.01
CA TYR A 5 -14.83 12.32 6.18
C TYR A 5 -14.22 13.66 6.63
N TYR A 6 -13.24 13.64 7.55
CA TYR A 6 -12.60 14.87 8.01
C TYR A 6 -11.68 15.49 6.96
N HIS A 7 -11.03 14.67 6.12
CA HIS A 7 -10.30 15.15 4.95
C HIS A 7 -11.26 15.78 3.93
N ALA A 8 -12.40 15.15 3.67
CA ALA A 8 -13.42 15.71 2.79
C ALA A 8 -13.96 17.06 3.31
N LEU A 9 -14.21 17.19 4.62
CA LEU A 9 -14.54 18.48 5.24
C LEU A 9 -13.41 19.52 5.10
N SER A 10 -12.15 19.08 5.14
CA SER A 10 -10.99 19.94 4.87
C SER A 10 -10.98 20.42 3.41
N SER A 11 -11.28 19.53 2.47
CA SER A 11 -11.41 19.85 1.04
C SER A 11 -12.58 20.80 0.78
N VAL A 12 -13.73 20.61 1.41
CA VAL A 12 -14.86 21.55 1.34
C VAL A 12 -14.43 22.95 1.82
N ARG A 13 -13.73 23.04 2.95
CA ARG A 13 -13.22 24.33 3.47
C ARG A 13 -12.25 25.01 2.51
N LYS A 14 -11.43 24.24 1.79
CA LYS A 14 -10.41 24.77 0.89
C LYS A 14 -10.95 25.11 -0.50
N TRP A 15 -11.84 24.29 -1.04
CA TRP A 15 -12.24 24.32 -2.45
C TRP A 15 -13.72 24.65 -2.67
N GLY A 16 -14.56 24.66 -1.63
CA GLY A 16 -16.03 24.78 -1.71
C GLY A 16 -16.70 23.45 -2.01
N GLY A 17 -17.98 23.48 -2.40
CA GLY A 17 -18.77 22.29 -2.71
C GLY A 17 -19.27 21.55 -1.46
N VAL A 18 -19.54 20.26 -1.61
CA VAL A 18 -20.06 19.39 -0.54
C VAL A 18 -19.11 18.21 -0.27
N VAL A 19 -19.33 17.49 0.82
CA VAL A 19 -18.46 16.37 1.24
C VAL A 19 -18.39 15.28 0.18
N GLU A 20 -19.51 15.02 -0.48
CA GLU A 20 -19.70 13.98 -1.49
C GLU A 20 -18.81 14.21 -2.71
N ASP A 21 -18.44 15.46 -3.02
CA ASP A 21 -17.53 15.80 -4.11
C ASP A 21 -16.11 15.24 -3.87
N TYR A 22 -15.69 15.11 -2.60
CA TYR A 22 -14.30 14.79 -2.23
C TYR A 22 -14.13 13.47 -1.48
N LEU A 23 -15.19 12.97 -0.84
CA LEU A 23 -15.12 11.75 -0.04
C LEU A 23 -14.58 10.54 -0.84
N PRO A 24 -14.99 10.28 -2.10
CA PRO A 24 -14.44 9.17 -2.88
C PRO A 24 -12.93 9.29 -3.12
N LEU A 25 -12.42 10.51 -3.34
CA LEU A 25 -10.99 10.77 -3.55
C LEU A 25 -10.18 10.41 -2.29
N HIS A 26 -10.65 10.81 -1.11
CA HIS A 26 -9.97 10.50 0.16
C HIS A 26 -10.13 9.04 0.57
N GLN A 27 -11.29 8.42 0.32
CA GLN A 27 -11.49 7.00 0.57
C GLN A 27 -10.55 6.14 -0.28
N TRP A 28 -10.25 6.56 -1.51
CA TRP A 28 -9.31 5.83 -2.36
C TRP A 28 -7.91 5.72 -1.74
N PHE A 29 -7.37 6.79 -1.13
CA PHE A 29 -6.07 6.70 -0.44
C PHE A 29 -6.13 5.74 0.74
N ASP A 30 -7.21 5.81 1.53
CA ASP A 30 -7.37 5.07 2.77
C ASP A 30 -7.83 3.62 2.59
N GLN A 31 -8.33 3.24 1.41
CA GLN A 31 -8.78 1.88 1.13
C GLN A 31 -7.67 0.83 1.34
N SER A 32 -6.39 1.23 1.27
CA SER A 32 -5.25 0.36 1.62
C SER A 32 -5.29 -0.13 3.07
N LYS A 33 -6.09 0.49 3.95
CA LYS A 33 -6.39 -0.01 5.31
C LYS A 33 -7.00 -1.42 5.32
N ALA A 34 -7.64 -1.83 4.22
CA ALA A 34 -8.14 -3.19 4.06
C ALA A 34 -7.01 -4.25 4.02
N ILE A 35 -5.77 -3.83 3.73
CA ILE A 35 -4.58 -4.68 3.71
C ILE A 35 -3.79 -4.53 5.02
N PHE A 36 -3.56 -3.29 5.45
CA PHE A 36 -2.84 -2.97 6.69
C PHE A 36 -3.62 -1.98 7.55
N ALA A 37 -4.07 -2.37 8.74
CA ALA A 37 -4.81 -1.47 9.65
C ALA A 37 -3.91 -0.52 10.46
N ASP A 38 -2.64 -0.34 10.06
CA ASP A 38 -1.63 0.48 10.73
C ASP A 38 -0.94 1.42 9.72
N PRO A 39 -0.10 2.39 10.16
CA PRO A 39 0.47 3.41 9.28
C PRO A 39 1.24 2.90 8.05
N ARG A 40 1.65 1.63 8.00
CA ARG A 40 2.32 1.04 6.82
C ARG A 40 1.42 1.03 5.58
N HIS A 41 0.09 1.05 5.73
CA HIS A 41 -0.84 1.14 4.60
C HIS A 41 -0.59 2.38 3.72
N ARG A 42 0.02 3.43 4.29
CA ARG A 42 0.38 4.66 3.60
C ARG A 42 1.39 4.42 2.49
N ALA A 43 2.29 3.45 2.65
CA ALA A 43 3.29 3.10 1.64
C ALA A 43 2.70 2.71 0.28
N LEU A 44 1.44 2.25 0.25
CA LEU A 44 0.77 1.83 -0.99
C LEU A 44 0.29 2.99 -1.86
N ARG A 45 -0.11 4.13 -1.25
CA ARG A 45 -0.81 5.22 -2.00
C ARG A 45 -0.46 6.64 -1.55
N HIS A 46 0.13 6.84 -0.37
CA HIS A 46 0.41 8.18 0.18
C HIS A 46 1.82 8.66 -0.21
N HIS A 47 2.07 8.73 -1.52
CA HIS A 47 3.32 9.20 -2.11
C HIS A 47 3.04 9.82 -3.49
N ALA A 48 4.06 10.42 -4.11
CA ALA A 48 3.94 11.13 -5.39
C ALA A 48 3.21 10.33 -6.48
N GLU A 49 3.63 9.09 -6.76
CA GLU A 49 2.97 8.24 -7.76
C GLU A 49 1.51 7.91 -7.38
N GLY A 50 1.20 7.68 -6.10
CA GLY A 50 -0.19 7.47 -5.67
C GLY A 50 -1.10 8.67 -5.98
N ILE A 51 -0.59 9.90 -5.87
CA ILE A 51 -1.32 11.11 -6.26
C ILE A 51 -1.59 11.14 -7.79
N PHE A 52 -0.63 10.69 -8.60
CA PHE A 52 -0.83 10.56 -10.06
C PHE A 52 -1.81 9.43 -10.41
N MET A 53 -1.80 8.33 -9.64
CA MET A 53 -2.76 7.25 -9.81
C MET A 53 -4.18 7.70 -9.47
N LEU A 54 -4.36 8.53 -8.43
CA LEU A 54 -5.64 9.17 -8.15
C LEU A 54 -6.16 9.95 -9.37
N GLU A 55 -5.33 10.81 -9.97
CA GLU A 55 -5.73 11.56 -11.16
C GLU A 55 -6.09 10.63 -12.33
N THR A 56 -5.32 9.57 -12.53
CA THR A 56 -5.60 8.59 -13.59
C THR A 56 -6.98 7.96 -13.43
N LEU A 57 -7.42 7.73 -12.19
CA LEU A 57 -8.69 7.05 -11.88
C LEU A 57 -9.90 8.00 -11.85
N PHE A 58 -9.72 9.23 -11.38
CA PHE A 58 -10.80 10.19 -11.17
C PHE A 58 -10.83 11.32 -12.22
N GLY A 59 -9.85 11.35 -13.12
CA GLY A 59 -9.65 12.40 -14.11
C GLY A 59 -8.77 13.55 -13.61
N PRO A 60 -8.33 14.46 -14.51
CA PRO A 60 -7.47 15.59 -14.17
C PRO A 60 -8.13 16.59 -13.21
N THR A 61 -9.44 16.75 -13.34
CA THR A 61 -10.23 17.70 -12.54
C THR A 61 -11.62 17.12 -12.25
N ILE A 62 -12.22 17.53 -11.15
CA ILE A 62 -13.66 17.39 -10.91
C ILE A 62 -14.35 18.76 -11.07
N VAL A 63 -15.66 18.74 -11.31
CA VAL A 63 -16.53 19.90 -11.10
C VAL A 63 -17.34 19.64 -9.84
N ASN A 64 -17.17 20.45 -8.81
CA ASN A 64 -17.86 20.28 -7.54
C ASN A 64 -19.28 20.88 -7.57
N ALA A 65 -20.05 20.69 -6.49
CA ALA A 65 -21.42 21.20 -6.39
C ALA A 65 -21.54 22.74 -6.48
N ASP A 66 -20.47 23.48 -6.20
CA ASP A 66 -20.39 24.94 -6.38
C ASP A 66 -20.01 25.34 -7.81
N SER A 67 -20.03 24.40 -8.77
CA SER A 67 -19.61 24.58 -10.16
C SER A 67 -18.14 25.01 -10.33
N ARG A 68 -17.28 24.67 -9.36
CA ARG A 68 -15.84 24.96 -9.43
C ARG A 68 -15.08 23.78 -10.01
N VAL A 69 -14.17 24.08 -10.93
CA VAL A 69 -13.21 23.11 -11.45
C VAL A 69 -12.07 22.96 -10.43
N VAL A 70 -11.94 21.77 -9.84
CA VAL A 70 -10.93 21.46 -8.82
C VAL A 70 -9.96 20.41 -9.36
N PRO A 71 -8.64 20.68 -9.40
CA PRO A 71 -7.66 19.69 -9.83
C PRO A 71 -7.56 18.52 -8.85
N VAL A 72 -7.71 17.29 -9.35
CA VAL A 72 -7.71 16.07 -8.54
C VAL A 72 -6.36 15.88 -7.83
N ARG A 73 -5.25 16.16 -8.54
CA ARG A 73 -3.92 16.09 -7.93
C ARG A 73 -3.78 16.98 -6.70
N LEU A 74 -4.34 18.19 -6.71
CA LEU A 74 -4.23 19.10 -5.56
C LEU A 74 -5.02 18.62 -4.34
N VAL A 75 -6.12 17.90 -4.56
CA VAL A 75 -6.86 17.21 -3.48
C VAL A 75 -6.05 16.04 -2.94
N GLY A 76 -5.40 15.26 -3.82
CA GLY A 76 -4.50 14.18 -3.41
C GLY A 76 -3.28 14.67 -2.63
N GLU A 77 -2.63 15.73 -3.10
CA GLU A 77 -1.53 16.37 -2.38
C GLU A 77 -1.96 16.92 -1.02
N GLN A 78 -3.17 17.49 -0.93
CA GLN A 78 -3.74 17.93 0.34
C GLN A 78 -3.88 16.76 1.30
N HIS A 79 -4.51 15.66 0.87
CA HIS A 79 -4.71 14.47 1.69
C HIS A 79 -3.38 13.95 2.26
N VAL A 80 -2.37 13.77 1.39
CA VAL A 80 -1.07 13.24 1.81
C VAL A 80 -0.36 14.20 2.78
N ARG A 81 -0.40 15.51 2.55
CA ARG A 81 0.22 16.49 3.46
C ARG A 81 -0.50 16.57 4.81
N GLU A 82 -1.82 16.44 4.85
CA GLU A 82 -2.57 16.40 6.11
C GLU A 82 -2.21 15.18 6.96
N ASP A 83 -1.82 14.08 6.31
CA ASP A 83 -1.49 12.82 6.97
C ASP A 83 0.00 12.64 7.34
N LEU A 84 0.90 13.18 6.52
CA LEU A 84 2.35 12.97 6.63
C LEU A 84 3.16 14.26 6.78
N GLY A 85 2.55 15.44 6.65
CA GLY A 85 3.22 16.75 6.66
C GLY A 85 4.00 17.08 5.38
N THR A 86 4.48 16.07 4.66
CA THR A 86 5.17 16.19 3.36
C THR A 86 4.67 15.11 2.39
N ILE A 87 5.03 15.24 1.11
CA ILE A 87 4.75 14.21 0.09
C ILE A 87 6.02 13.39 -0.12
N PRO A 88 6.07 12.12 0.34
CA PRO A 88 7.21 11.25 0.07
C PRO A 88 7.18 10.70 -1.36
N SER A 89 8.31 10.15 -1.79
CA SER A 89 8.37 9.23 -2.93
C SER A 89 8.05 7.79 -2.50
N PHE A 90 7.69 6.91 -3.43
CA PHE A 90 7.66 5.47 -3.12
C PHE A 90 9.05 4.98 -2.68
N ALA A 91 10.12 5.57 -3.21
CA ALA A 91 11.49 5.24 -2.83
C ALA A 91 11.77 5.42 -1.32
N ASP A 92 11.10 6.35 -0.64
CA ASP A 92 11.22 6.55 0.80
C ASP A 92 10.71 5.36 1.61
N TRP A 93 9.69 4.69 1.10
CA TRP A 93 9.14 3.46 1.67
C TRP A 93 9.95 2.24 1.22
N GLY A 94 10.22 2.14 -0.09
CA GLY A 94 10.90 1.01 -0.71
C GLY A 94 12.30 0.75 -0.15
N ARG A 95 13.05 1.81 0.19
CA ARG A 95 14.39 1.68 0.80
C ARG A 95 14.41 1.03 2.19
N LEU A 96 13.24 0.89 2.83
CA LEU A 96 13.10 0.25 4.14
C LEU A 96 12.67 -1.23 4.04
N ILE A 97 12.38 -1.72 2.83
CA ILE A 97 12.01 -3.12 2.60
C ILE A 97 13.29 -3.95 2.54
N THR A 98 13.46 -4.90 3.47
CA THR A 98 14.54 -5.89 3.41
C THR A 98 14.18 -6.99 2.41
N PRO A 99 14.92 -7.13 1.28
CA PRO A 99 14.64 -8.18 0.30
C PRO A 99 14.65 -9.57 0.94
N GLN A 100 13.67 -10.39 0.56
CA GLN A 100 13.57 -11.79 0.98
C GLN A 100 13.76 -12.70 -0.23
N ASP A 101 14.18 -13.95 0.00
CA ASP A 101 14.46 -14.93 -1.06
C ASP A 101 13.35 -15.03 -2.12
N TRP A 102 12.08 -15.00 -1.71
CA TRP A 102 10.94 -15.11 -2.62
C TRP A 102 10.78 -13.88 -3.55
N MET A 103 11.33 -12.72 -3.18
CA MET A 103 11.31 -11.50 -4.01
C MET A 103 12.38 -11.53 -5.11
N LEU A 104 13.44 -12.32 -4.92
CA LEU A 104 14.62 -12.33 -5.78
C LEU A 104 14.58 -13.43 -6.84
N ARG A 105 13.72 -14.45 -6.66
CA ARG A 105 13.66 -15.63 -7.51
C ARG A 105 12.38 -15.63 -8.34
N GLY A 106 12.52 -15.45 -9.66
CA GLY A 106 11.42 -15.70 -10.61
C GLY A 106 11.30 -17.19 -10.92
N HIS A 107 10.07 -17.70 -11.03
CA HIS A 107 9.80 -19.07 -11.46
C HIS A 107 9.58 -19.12 -12.98
N ARG A 108 10.15 -20.14 -13.66
CA ARG A 108 9.87 -20.42 -15.07
C ARG A 108 8.46 -21.01 -15.15
N LEU A 109 7.54 -20.32 -15.81
CA LEU A 109 6.13 -20.74 -15.89
C LEU A 109 5.88 -21.88 -16.89
N ASP A 110 6.77 -22.04 -17.87
CA ASP A 110 6.64 -23.04 -18.94
C ASP A 110 7.33 -24.38 -18.63
N GLU A 111 7.93 -24.52 -17.44
CA GLU A 111 8.47 -25.81 -17.01
C GLU A 111 7.34 -26.68 -16.48
N PRO A 112 7.22 -27.95 -16.95
CA PRO A 112 6.21 -28.85 -16.41
C PRO A 112 6.44 -28.98 -14.91
N MET A 113 5.43 -28.61 -14.12
CA MET A 113 5.44 -28.85 -12.68
C MET A 113 5.78 -30.32 -12.48
N HIS A 114 6.95 -30.60 -11.89
CA HIS A 114 7.26 -31.95 -11.48
C HIS A 114 6.27 -32.28 -10.36
N LEU A 115 5.20 -33.00 -10.69
CA LEU A 115 4.33 -33.64 -9.71
C LEU A 115 5.24 -34.57 -8.92
N GLY A 116 5.74 -34.07 -7.80
CA GLY A 116 6.49 -34.88 -6.86
C GLY A 116 5.64 -36.10 -6.53
N THR A 117 6.22 -37.28 -6.69
CA THR A 117 5.59 -38.52 -6.25
C THR A 117 5.26 -38.33 -4.78
N VAL A 118 3.98 -38.36 -4.42
CA VAL A 118 3.59 -38.47 -3.01
C VAL A 118 4.10 -39.84 -2.57
N GLU A 119 5.25 -39.89 -1.91
CA GLU A 119 5.63 -41.08 -1.17
C GLU A 119 4.60 -41.25 -0.07
N THR A 120 3.67 -42.18 -0.27
CA THR A 120 2.83 -42.70 0.81
C THR A 120 3.73 -43.50 1.73
N GLY A 121 4.45 -42.78 2.59
CA GLY A 121 5.21 -43.36 3.69
C GLY A 121 4.23 -44.01 4.66
N ALA A 122 4.00 -45.31 4.48
CA ALA A 122 3.39 -46.14 5.52
C ALA A 122 4.36 -46.18 6.71
N GLY A 123 3.96 -45.54 7.82
CA GLY A 123 4.50 -45.78 9.15
C GLY A 123 5.84 -45.11 9.46
N SER A 124 5.79 -43.96 10.14
CA SER A 124 6.80 -43.65 11.15
C SER A 124 6.13 -42.89 12.29
N ALA A 125 6.27 -43.44 13.49
CA ALA A 125 5.65 -42.98 14.71
C ALA A 125 6.03 -41.53 15.03
N PHE A 126 5.03 -40.76 15.46
CA PHE A 126 5.20 -39.41 16.00
C PHE A 126 6.08 -39.50 17.25
N SER A 127 7.36 -39.14 17.12
CA SER A 127 8.23 -38.85 18.25
C SER A 127 8.40 -37.34 18.32
N GLY A 128 7.67 -36.73 19.27
CA GLY A 128 7.80 -35.33 19.58
C GLY A 128 9.22 -35.03 20.07
N GLY A 129 9.92 -34.17 19.35
CA GLY A 129 11.22 -33.63 19.75
C GLY A 129 11.33 -32.18 19.31
N LEU A 130 11.14 -31.26 20.25
CA LEU A 130 11.54 -29.86 20.05
C LEU A 130 13.06 -29.84 19.84
N SER A 131 13.52 -29.28 18.72
CA SER A 131 14.92 -28.85 18.56
C SER A 131 15.03 -27.33 18.70
N PRO A 132 16.07 -26.82 19.38
CA PRO A 132 16.18 -25.42 19.74
C PRO A 132 16.68 -24.55 18.58
N ALA A 133 16.31 -23.29 18.63
CA ALA A 133 16.82 -22.25 17.74
C ALA A 133 18.35 -22.12 17.89
N SER A 134 19.07 -22.19 16.78
CA SER A 134 20.46 -21.72 16.71
C SER A 134 20.53 -20.56 15.72
N GLY A 135 20.85 -19.38 16.25
CA GLY A 135 21.09 -18.18 15.48
C GLY A 135 22.47 -18.24 14.82
N GLY A 136 22.50 -17.99 13.51
CA GLY A 136 23.72 -17.71 12.76
C GLY A 136 23.71 -16.26 12.32
N ALA A 137 24.65 -15.46 12.82
CA ALA A 137 24.90 -14.11 12.36
C ALA A 137 25.55 -14.15 10.96
N PHE A 138 24.99 -13.43 10.00
CA PHE A 138 25.62 -13.17 8.72
C PHE A 138 26.29 -11.78 8.77
N VAL A 139 27.61 -11.76 8.63
CA VAL A 139 28.39 -10.54 8.37
C VAL A 139 28.39 -10.33 6.86
N VAL A 140 27.97 -9.13 6.43
CA VAL A 140 28.11 -8.67 5.05
C VAL A 140 29.22 -7.62 5.07
N GLU A 141 30.35 -7.92 4.44
CA GLU A 141 31.36 -6.91 4.13
C GLU A 141 30.90 -6.09 2.92
N ILE A 142 31.13 -4.78 3.03
CA ILE A 142 30.71 -3.71 2.10
C ILE A 142 31.70 -3.63 0.94
#